data_AF-A0A5K7ZS97-F1
#
_entry.id   AF-A0A5K7ZS97-F1
#
_cell.length_a   1.000
_cell.length_b   1.000
_cell.length_c   1.000
_cell.angle_alpha   90.00
_cell.angle_beta   90.00
_cell.angle_gamma   90.00
#
_symmetry.space_group_name_H-M   'P 1'
#
loop_
_entity.id
_entity.type
_entity.pdbx_description
1 polymer ?
#
loop_
_entity_poly.entity_id
_entity_poly.type
_entity_poly.pdbx_seq_one_letter_code
_entity_poly.pdbx_strand_id
1 'polypeptide(L)'
;MKFAKIALPLLLSACIGVILCLTLLGVGAIKIEHNPETPVTAPLSMNVANSDPANSDTNGEIEEKKNMVITSPEYLNHNHSRQTMDLQLNQHKIEGKDVYQRSIAFLSLPENMGASDLQQRFEQFLTAKMNLDTNEVEQLLRMSFWKSFVCLQQDWNNSNWLRLNTLFENEKALKKAGFKAMGIDLMDSIVSDAELSVFELKEKMDHQTAKGEPV
;
A
#
# COMPACT_ATOMS: atom_id res chain seq x y z
N MET A 1 10.34 -30.92 -37.35
CA MET A 1 9.33 -31.30 -36.33
C MET A 1 9.44 -30.57 -34.98
N LYS A 2 10.34 -29.59 -34.76
CA LYS A 2 10.40 -28.83 -33.48
C LYS A 2 9.45 -27.63 -33.43
N PHE A 3 9.19 -26.97 -34.57
CA PHE A 3 8.30 -25.81 -34.66
C PHE A 3 6.83 -26.12 -34.34
N ALA A 4 6.35 -27.32 -34.67
CA ALA A 4 4.97 -27.74 -34.39
C ALA A 4 4.68 -27.86 -32.87
N LYS A 5 5.70 -28.13 -32.05
CA LYS A 5 5.54 -28.28 -30.59
C LYS A 5 5.35 -26.94 -29.85
N ILE A 6 5.77 -25.83 -30.47
CA ILE A 6 5.65 -24.49 -29.87
C ILE A 6 4.43 -23.76 -30.44
N ALA A 7 4.09 -23.98 -31.71
CA ALA A 7 2.93 -23.34 -32.33
C ALA A 7 1.59 -23.84 -31.77
N LEU A 8 1.47 -25.12 -31.43
CA LEU A 8 0.23 -25.71 -30.91
C LEU A 8 -0.24 -25.10 -29.57
N PRO A 9 0.59 -24.96 -28.52
CA PRO A 9 0.15 -24.35 -27.26
C PRO A 9 -0.16 -22.85 -27.40
N LEU A 10 0.53 -22.13 -28.28
CA LEU A 10 0.22 -20.72 -28.56
C LEU A 10 -1.16 -20.57 -29.21
N LEU A 11 -1.48 -21.45 -30.15
CA LEU A 11 -2.78 -21.43 -30.83
C LEU A 11 -3.92 -21.83 -29.88
N LEU A 12 -3.70 -22.82 -29.02
CA LEU A 12 -4.66 -23.22 -27.97
C LEU A 12 -4.90 -22.09 -26.96
N SER A 13 -3.85 -21.40 -26.51
CA SER A 13 -3.96 -20.27 -25.59
C SER A 13 -4.78 -19.12 -26.17
N ALA A 14 -4.52 -18.76 -27.45
CA ALA A 14 -5.28 -17.73 -28.14
C ALA A 14 -6.78 -18.09 -28.27
N CYS A 15 -7.09 -19.34 -28.60
CA CYS A 15 -8.49 -19.80 -28.71
C CYS A 15 -9.24 -19.73 -27.37
N ILE A 16 -8.59 -20.13 -26.26
CA ILE A 16 -9.21 -20.08 -24.93
C ILE A 16 -9.54 -18.63 -24.54
N GLY A 17 -8.64 -17.68 -24.82
CA GLY A 17 -8.86 -16.25 -24.53
C GLY A 17 -10.07 -15.68 -25.28
N VAL A 18 -10.23 -16.02 -26.56
CA VAL A 18 -11.38 -15.56 -27.38
C VAL A 18 -12.69 -16.14 -26.86
N ILE A 19 -12.71 -17.43 -26.51
CA ILE A 19 -13.92 -18.09 -25.98
C ILE A 19 -14.33 -17.42 -24.65
N LEU A 20 -13.38 -17.16 -23.75
CA LEU A 20 -13.63 -16.48 -22.48
C LEU A 20 -14.22 -15.08 -22.68
N CYS A 21 -13.64 -14.27 -23.58
CA CYS A 21 -14.15 -12.94 -23.90
C CYS A 21 -15.59 -12.98 -24.46
N LEU A 22 -15.88 -13.92 -25.36
CA LEU A 22 -17.23 -14.07 -25.93
C LEU A 22 -18.26 -14.55 -24.89
N THR A 23 -17.87 -15.45 -23.97
CA THR A 23 -18.75 -15.85 -22.87
C THR A 23 -19.06 -14.71 -21.91
N LEU A 24 -18.07 -13.85 -21.60
CA LEU A 24 -18.30 -12.68 -20.73
C LEU A 24 -19.23 -11.64 -21.36
N LEU A 25 -19.15 -11.46 -22.69
CA LEU A 25 -20.09 -10.61 -23.45
C LEU A 25 -21.51 -11.20 -23.46
N GLY A 26 -21.66 -12.52 -23.66
CA GLY A 26 -22.96 -13.19 -23.70
C GLY A 26 -23.70 -13.23 -22.36
N VAL A 27 -22.97 -13.28 -21.24
CA VAL A 27 -23.54 -13.27 -19.88
C VAL A 27 -23.93 -11.85 -19.42
N GLY A 28 -23.65 -10.82 -20.23
CA GLY A 28 -24.00 -9.43 -19.91
C GLY A 28 -23.15 -8.81 -18.79
N ALA A 29 -22.02 -9.43 -18.45
CA ALA A 29 -21.09 -8.93 -17.44
C ALA A 29 -20.35 -7.64 -17.88
N ILE A 30 -20.36 -7.34 -19.18
CA ILE A 30 -19.73 -6.16 -19.76
C ILE A 30 -20.83 -5.29 -20.38
N LYS A 31 -21.29 -4.30 -19.62
CA LYS A 31 -22.20 -3.27 -20.12
C LYS A 31 -21.35 -2.29 -20.93
N ILE A 32 -21.39 -2.40 -22.26
CA ILE A 32 -20.74 -1.44 -23.15
C ILE A 32 -21.55 -0.15 -23.09
N GLU A 33 -21.10 0.77 -22.25
CA GLU A 33 -21.70 2.09 -22.10
C GLU A 33 -21.36 2.92 -23.34
N HIS A 34 -22.30 2.97 -24.29
CA HIS A 34 -22.22 3.82 -25.45
C HIS A 34 -22.51 5.25 -24.98
N ASN A 35 -21.48 6.05 -24.70
CA ASN A 35 -21.62 7.43 -24.27
C ASN A 35 -21.74 8.35 -25.50
N PRO A 36 -22.92 8.91 -25.83
CA PRO A 36 -23.02 9.94 -26.85
C PRO A 36 -22.44 11.25 -26.31
N GLU A 37 -21.52 11.83 -27.06
CA GLU A 37 -20.90 13.12 -26.79
C GLU A 37 -21.95 14.21 -26.51
N THR A 38 -21.76 14.97 -25.43
CA THR A 38 -22.42 16.26 -25.23
C THR A 38 -21.39 17.38 -25.02
N PRO A 39 -21.60 18.56 -25.63
CA PRO A 39 -20.60 19.60 -25.79
C PRO A 39 -20.43 20.55 -24.59
N VAL A 40 -19.24 21.15 -24.60
CA VAL A 40 -18.63 22.17 -23.72
C VAL A 40 -19.44 23.49 -23.62
N THR A 41 -19.37 24.15 -22.45
CA THR A 41 -19.44 25.61 -22.09
C THR A 41 -20.38 25.83 -20.87
N ALA A 42 -20.11 26.63 -19.83
CA ALA A 42 -19.32 27.85 -19.61
C ALA A 42 -19.04 28.06 -18.07
N PRO A 43 -18.71 29.26 -17.51
CA PRO A 43 -17.37 29.56 -16.98
C PRO A 43 -17.28 30.02 -15.50
N LEU A 44 -16.03 30.19 -15.07
CA LEU A 44 -15.44 30.81 -13.87
C LEU A 44 -16.25 31.89 -13.11
N SER A 45 -16.17 31.81 -11.78
CA SER A 45 -16.10 33.01 -10.91
C SER A 45 -15.07 32.82 -9.80
N MET A 46 -13.99 33.59 -9.88
CA MET A 46 -13.06 33.88 -8.78
C MET A 46 -13.78 34.65 -7.67
N ASN A 47 -13.39 34.44 -6.42
CA ASN A 47 -13.37 35.52 -5.46
C ASN A 47 -12.18 35.40 -4.50
N VAL A 48 -11.49 36.52 -4.38
CA VAL A 48 -10.27 36.80 -3.63
C VAL A 48 -10.63 37.22 -2.21
N ALA A 49 -9.85 36.81 -1.20
CA ALA A 49 -9.58 37.65 -0.04
C ALA A 49 -8.29 37.23 0.69
N ASN A 50 -7.34 38.14 0.71
CA ASN A 50 -6.12 38.18 1.52
C ASN A 50 -6.43 38.23 3.02
N SER A 51 -5.56 37.60 3.84
CA SER A 51 -5.06 38.20 5.09
C SER A 51 -3.92 37.35 5.69
N ASP A 52 -2.70 37.88 5.59
CA ASP A 52 -1.56 37.69 6.51
C ASP A 52 -1.49 38.94 7.43
N PRO A 53 -0.59 39.06 8.43
CA PRO A 53 0.24 38.08 9.17
C PRO A 53 0.17 38.28 10.71
N ALA A 54 0.80 37.39 11.51
CA ALA A 54 1.67 37.75 12.65
C ALA A 54 2.13 36.53 13.49
N ASN A 55 3.42 36.21 13.36
CA ASN A 55 4.45 36.06 14.41
C ASN A 55 4.11 35.41 15.78
N SER A 56 4.85 34.36 16.14
CA SER A 56 5.39 34.15 17.50
C SER A 56 6.33 32.93 17.55
N ASP A 57 7.61 33.21 17.82
CA ASP A 57 8.63 32.24 18.25
C ASP A 57 8.23 31.48 19.52
N THR A 58 8.68 30.23 19.69
CA THR A 58 9.46 29.81 20.88
C THR A 58 10.09 28.41 20.73
N ASN A 59 11.35 28.34 21.15
CA ASN A 59 12.21 27.16 21.29
C ASN A 59 11.73 26.17 22.38
N GLY A 60 12.13 24.91 22.24
CA GLY A 60 12.00 23.89 23.29
C GLY A 60 12.74 22.59 22.94
N GLU A 61 14.03 22.57 23.26
CA GLU A 61 14.95 21.43 23.36
C GLU A 61 14.49 20.42 24.44
N ILE A 62 14.82 19.12 24.31
CA ILE A 62 15.26 18.20 25.41
C ILE A 62 15.41 16.73 24.93
N GLU A 63 16.65 16.25 25.08
CA GLU A 63 17.19 14.94 25.51
C GLU A 63 16.86 13.58 24.85
N GLU A 64 17.90 13.11 24.15
CA GLU A 64 18.60 11.81 24.23
C GLU A 64 18.29 10.86 25.41
N LYS A 65 18.00 9.58 25.10
CA LYS A 65 18.27 8.43 25.99
C LYS A 65 18.66 7.16 25.21
N LYS A 66 19.36 6.30 25.96
CA LYS A 66 20.48 5.44 25.59
C LYS A 66 20.15 3.95 25.87
N ASN A 67 20.86 3.04 25.18
CA ASN A 67 21.03 1.58 25.44
C ASN A 67 19.81 0.68 25.12
N MET A 68 19.93 -0.59 24.69
CA MET A 68 20.87 -1.64 25.11
C MET A 68 20.91 -2.81 24.10
N VAL A 69 22.09 -3.41 23.95
CA VAL A 69 22.44 -4.65 23.23
C VAL A 69 21.85 -5.89 23.92
N ILE A 70 21.45 -6.95 23.19
CA ILE A 70 21.54 -8.38 23.57
C ILE A 70 21.46 -9.28 22.32
N THR A 71 22.18 -10.40 22.41
CA THR A 71 22.71 -11.35 21.41
C THR A 71 21.80 -12.56 21.08
N SER A 72 21.97 -13.11 19.86
CA SER A 72 21.80 -14.50 19.31
C SER A 72 21.26 -15.67 20.19
N PRO A 73 20.62 -16.74 19.64
CA PRO A 73 21.18 -17.59 18.56
C PRO A 73 20.22 -18.25 17.53
N GLU A 74 20.85 -18.85 16.51
CA GLU A 74 20.34 -19.73 15.44
C GLU A 74 19.44 -20.88 15.91
N TYR A 75 18.43 -21.25 15.10
CA TYR A 75 18.16 -22.65 14.75
C TYR A 75 17.54 -22.77 13.34
N LEU A 76 18.04 -23.74 12.61
CA LEU A 76 17.82 -24.06 11.21
C LEU A 76 16.93 -25.31 11.15
N ASN A 77 15.72 -25.24 10.58
CA ASN A 77 15.07 -26.45 10.03
C ASN A 77 13.98 -26.14 8.98
N HIS A 78 13.90 -27.06 8.01
CA HIS A 78 13.30 -27.00 6.69
C HIS A 78 11.80 -27.33 6.61
N ASN A 79 11.17 -26.72 5.58
CA ASN A 79 10.06 -27.19 4.73
C ASN A 79 8.64 -27.32 5.33
N HIS A 80 7.70 -26.46 4.88
CA HIS A 80 6.59 -26.78 3.93
C HIS A 80 5.41 -25.75 4.00
N SER A 81 5.45 -24.63 3.26
CA SER A 81 4.26 -23.94 2.69
C SER A 81 4.67 -22.68 1.91
N ARG A 82 4.70 -22.79 0.58
CA ARG A 82 4.96 -21.68 -0.34
C ARG A 82 3.69 -20.85 -0.53
N GLN A 83 3.48 -19.84 0.33
CA GLN A 83 2.86 -18.54 0.01
C GLN A 83 2.72 -17.59 1.22
N THR A 84 3.20 -17.96 2.42
CA THR A 84 3.17 -17.12 3.63
C THR A 84 4.55 -16.83 4.25
N MET A 85 5.64 -17.37 3.70
CA MET A 85 6.99 -17.10 4.20
C MET A 85 7.58 -15.87 3.51
N ASP A 86 7.56 -14.74 4.22
CA ASP A 86 8.60 -13.69 4.27
C ASP A 86 8.04 -12.29 4.58
N LEU A 87 6.74 -12.13 4.85
CA LEU A 87 6.23 -10.86 5.42
C LEU A 87 6.46 -10.72 6.93
N GLN A 88 6.89 -11.78 7.63
CA GLN A 88 7.14 -11.75 9.08
C GLN A 88 8.58 -11.43 9.47
N LEU A 89 9.54 -11.51 8.55
CA LEU A 89 10.96 -11.22 8.82
C LEU A 89 11.24 -9.74 8.50
N ASN A 90 11.75 -8.97 9.48
CA ASN A 90 12.03 -7.50 9.45
C ASN A 90 10.89 -6.54 9.82
N GLN A 91 9.79 -7.08 10.30
CA GLN A 91 8.67 -6.30 10.84
C GLN A 91 9.00 -5.44 12.08
N HIS A 92 10.11 -5.73 12.77
CA HIS A 92 10.62 -5.00 13.93
C HIS A 92 11.49 -3.77 13.55
N LYS A 93 11.85 -3.61 12.27
CA LYS A 93 12.83 -2.61 11.79
C LYS A 93 12.19 -1.43 11.06
N ILE A 94 10.97 -1.59 10.52
CA ILE A 94 10.19 -0.50 9.91
C ILE A 94 9.31 0.24 10.97
N GLU A 95 9.56 0.05 12.27
CA GLU A 95 8.85 0.81 13.33
C GLU A 95 9.42 2.21 13.57
N GLY A 96 10.44 2.62 12.81
CA GLY A 96 10.89 4.01 12.80
C GLY A 96 9.80 4.91 12.21
N LYS A 97 9.08 5.65 13.05
CA LYS A 97 8.18 6.76 12.63
C LYS A 97 8.82 7.66 11.56
N ASP A 98 10.15 7.78 11.59
CA ASP A 98 10.96 8.51 10.62
C ASP A 98 10.81 7.99 9.17
N VAL A 99 10.76 6.67 8.95
CA VAL A 99 10.71 6.11 7.58
C VAL A 99 9.40 6.47 6.88
N TYR A 100 8.27 6.31 7.57
CA TYR A 100 6.95 6.65 7.02
C TYR A 100 6.82 8.15 6.77
N GLN A 101 7.22 8.99 7.74
CA GLN A 101 7.14 10.44 7.60
C GLN A 101 8.00 10.94 6.44
N ARG A 102 9.24 10.47 6.32
CA ARG A 102 10.14 10.85 5.22
C ARG A 102 9.66 10.33 3.87
N SER A 103 9.04 9.15 3.83
CA SER A 103 8.43 8.60 2.62
C SER A 103 7.24 9.44 2.16
N ILE A 104 6.33 9.81 3.08
CA ILE A 104 5.20 10.70 2.80
C ILE A 104 5.70 12.07 2.32
N ALA A 105 6.73 12.61 2.97
CA ALA A 105 7.33 13.89 2.59
C ALA A 105 7.91 13.82 1.17
N PHE A 106 8.64 12.75 0.83
CA PHE A 106 9.14 12.52 -0.52
C PHE A 106 8.00 12.48 -1.54
N LEU A 107 6.99 11.63 -1.32
CA LEU A 107 5.87 11.48 -2.26
C LEU A 107 5.07 12.79 -2.42
N SER A 108 5.03 13.63 -1.40
CA SER A 108 4.31 14.92 -1.43
C SER A 108 5.06 16.05 -2.16
N LEU A 109 6.29 15.81 -2.64
CA LEU A 109 7.06 16.81 -3.36
C LEU A 109 6.37 17.19 -4.70
N PRO A 110 6.30 18.49 -5.05
CA PRO A 110 5.68 18.92 -6.31
C PRO A 110 6.28 18.28 -7.57
N GLU A 111 7.59 18.04 -7.57
CA GLU A 111 8.34 17.39 -8.66
C GLU A 111 7.99 15.90 -8.87
N ASN A 112 7.21 15.31 -7.97
CA ASN A 112 6.79 13.92 -8.04
C ASN A 112 5.38 13.76 -8.61
N MET A 113 4.58 14.84 -8.69
CA MET A 113 3.20 14.77 -9.15
C MET A 113 3.12 14.46 -10.65
N GLY A 114 2.51 13.32 -11.00
CA GLY A 114 2.33 12.85 -12.38
C GLY A 114 3.61 12.36 -13.06
N ALA A 115 4.70 12.17 -12.32
CA ALA A 115 5.96 11.72 -12.88
C ALA A 115 5.88 10.23 -13.30
N SER A 116 6.24 9.93 -14.55
CA SER A 116 6.17 8.55 -15.09
C SER A 116 7.19 7.59 -14.47
N ASP A 117 8.27 8.12 -13.91
CA ASP A 117 9.36 7.39 -13.25
C ASP A 117 9.27 7.45 -11.71
N LEU A 118 8.14 7.92 -11.16
CA LEU A 118 7.94 8.13 -9.73
C LEU A 118 8.29 6.90 -8.90
N GLN A 119 7.82 5.71 -9.31
CA GLN A 119 8.05 4.48 -8.55
C GLN A 119 9.55 4.14 -8.48
N GLN A 120 10.29 4.32 -9.58
CA GLN A 120 11.74 4.11 -9.62
C GLN A 120 12.49 5.13 -8.77
N ARG A 121 12.09 6.41 -8.82
CA ARG A 121 12.67 7.47 -7.98
C ARG A 121 12.41 7.22 -6.50
N PHE A 122 11.22 6.73 -6.15
CA PHE A 122 10.89 6.38 -4.78
C PHE A 122 11.68 5.17 -4.29
N GLU A 123 11.82 4.12 -5.10
CA GLU A 123 12.69 2.97 -4.81
C GLU A 123 14.14 3.39 -4.56
N GLN A 124 14.69 4.27 -5.41
CA GLN A 124 16.02 4.83 -5.24
C GLN A 124 16.14 5.66 -3.96
N PHE A 125 15.11 6.44 -3.61
CA PHE A 125 15.07 7.18 -2.35
C PHE A 125 15.11 6.24 -1.14
N LEU A 126 14.29 5.19 -1.14
CA LEU A 126 14.26 4.21 -0.04
C LEU A 126 15.60 3.48 0.10
N THR A 127 16.18 3.05 -1.01
CA THR A 127 17.48 2.35 -0.99
C THR A 127 18.62 3.29 -0.59
N ALA A 128 18.76 4.44 -1.26
CA ALA A 128 19.93 5.31 -1.12
C ALA A 128 19.87 6.29 0.06
N LYS A 129 18.67 6.71 0.50
CA LYS A 129 18.49 7.70 1.57
C LYS A 129 17.95 7.13 2.86
N MET A 130 17.25 6.00 2.81
CA MET A 130 16.71 5.32 3.99
C MET A 130 17.51 4.06 4.35
N ASN A 131 18.41 3.59 3.49
CA ASN A 131 19.25 2.40 3.70
C ASN A 131 18.40 1.17 4.07
N LEU A 132 17.26 1.02 3.40
CA LEU A 132 16.36 -0.12 3.54
C LEU A 132 16.84 -1.28 2.68
N ASP A 133 16.58 -2.49 3.14
CA ASP A 133 16.83 -3.69 2.34
C ASP A 133 15.76 -3.90 1.26
N THR A 134 16.02 -4.81 0.31
CA THR A 134 15.12 -5.06 -0.82
C THR A 134 13.69 -5.42 -0.40
N ASN A 135 13.53 -6.17 0.71
CA ASN A 135 12.22 -6.59 1.17
C ASN A 135 11.45 -5.40 1.80
N GLU A 136 12.13 -4.60 2.62
CA GLU A 136 11.59 -3.36 3.20
C GLU A 136 11.17 -2.36 2.10
N VAL A 137 11.98 -2.22 1.05
CA VAL A 137 11.69 -1.38 -0.12
C VAL A 137 10.46 -1.88 -0.86
N GLU A 138 10.40 -3.18 -1.19
CA GLU A 138 9.25 -3.77 -1.87
C GLU A 138 7.96 -3.58 -1.07
N GLN A 139 8.03 -3.76 0.26
CA GLN A 139 6.88 -3.55 1.13
C GLN A 139 6.36 -2.10 1.05
N LEU A 140 7.24 -1.09 1.17
CA LEU A 140 6.83 0.31 1.08
C LEU A 140 6.32 0.69 -0.31
N LEU A 141 6.88 0.13 -1.38
CA LEU A 141 6.35 0.31 -2.74
C LEU A 141 4.93 -0.22 -2.86
N ARG A 142 4.67 -1.43 -2.36
CA ARG A 142 3.33 -2.04 -2.35
C ARG A 142 2.35 -1.22 -1.51
N MET A 143 2.76 -0.79 -0.31
CA MET A 143 1.94 0.05 0.56
C MET A 143 1.57 1.38 -0.10
N SER A 144 2.48 2.00 -0.85
CA SER A 144 2.30 3.31 -1.48
C SER A 144 1.43 3.28 -2.75
N PHE A 145 1.67 2.30 -3.63
CA PHE A 145 1.14 2.36 -5.00
C PHE A 145 0.08 1.30 -5.34
N TRP A 146 -0.08 0.26 -4.52
CA TRP A 146 -1.05 -0.79 -4.81
C TRP A 146 -2.42 -0.47 -4.22
N LYS A 147 -3.48 -1.03 -4.81
CA LYS A 147 -4.86 -0.85 -4.33
C LYS A 147 -5.08 -1.51 -2.96
N SER A 148 -4.51 -2.69 -2.73
CA SER A 148 -4.69 -3.45 -1.49
C SER A 148 -3.87 -2.88 -0.33
N PHE A 149 -4.36 -3.05 0.89
CA PHE A 149 -3.60 -2.78 2.11
C PHE A 149 -2.76 -4.00 2.49
N VAL A 150 -1.44 -3.83 2.58
CA VAL A 150 -0.47 -4.88 2.92
C VAL A 150 -0.61 -5.28 4.38
N CYS A 151 -0.87 -4.34 5.29
CA CYS A 151 -1.07 -4.65 6.71
C CYS A 151 -2.26 -5.61 6.94
N LEU A 152 -3.28 -5.58 6.08
CA LEU A 152 -4.46 -6.47 6.19
C LEU A 152 -4.22 -7.88 5.65
N GLN A 153 -3.06 -8.15 5.02
CA GLN A 153 -2.70 -9.47 4.49
C GLN A 153 -1.95 -10.32 5.51
N GLN A 154 -1.69 -9.78 6.70
CA GLN A 154 -0.94 -10.46 7.76
C GLN A 154 -1.88 -11.12 8.75
N ASP A 155 -1.42 -12.20 9.37
CA ASP A 155 -2.13 -12.83 10.48
C ASP A 155 -1.96 -11.98 11.75
N TRP A 156 -3.09 -11.50 12.26
CA TRP A 156 -3.15 -10.68 13.48
C TRP A 156 -3.68 -11.49 14.65
N ASN A 157 -3.16 -11.19 15.83
CA ASN A 157 -3.62 -11.75 17.09
C ASN A 157 -3.95 -10.62 18.09
N ASN A 158 -4.61 -10.98 19.19
CA ASN A 158 -5.17 -10.02 20.15
C ASN A 158 -4.10 -9.12 20.78
N SER A 159 -2.88 -9.64 20.96
CA SER A 159 -1.76 -8.87 21.51
C SER A 159 -1.27 -7.75 20.60
N ASN A 160 -1.63 -7.77 19.31
CA ASN A 160 -1.05 -6.89 18.30
C ASN A 160 -2.01 -5.81 17.76
N TRP A 161 -3.18 -5.59 18.37
CA TRP A 161 -4.14 -4.59 17.90
C TRP A 161 -3.54 -3.19 17.71
N LEU A 162 -2.79 -2.70 18.71
CA LEU A 162 -2.16 -1.36 18.65
C LEU A 162 -1.20 -1.24 17.45
N ARG A 163 -0.51 -2.33 17.13
CA ARG A 163 0.44 -2.43 16.03
C ARG A 163 -0.27 -2.45 14.68
N LEU A 164 -1.33 -3.24 14.54
CA LEU A 164 -2.20 -3.22 13.36
C LEU A 164 -2.72 -1.80 13.10
N ASN A 165 -3.32 -1.17 14.10
CA ASN A 165 -3.90 0.15 13.93
C ASN A 165 -2.86 1.20 13.52
N THR A 166 -1.65 1.13 14.10
CA THR A 166 -0.54 2.01 13.74
C THR A 166 -0.07 1.80 12.30
N LEU A 167 0.12 0.53 11.88
CA LEU A 167 0.52 0.21 10.51
C LEU A 167 -0.54 0.58 9.49
N PHE A 168 -1.82 0.39 9.83
CA PHE A 168 -2.93 0.75 8.97
C PHE A 168 -2.99 2.27 8.73
N GLU A 169 -2.89 3.09 9.78
CA GLU A 169 -2.88 4.54 9.62
C GLU A 169 -1.66 5.03 8.83
N ASN A 170 -0.48 4.45 9.08
CA ASN A 170 0.72 4.74 8.30
C ASN A 170 0.55 4.36 6.82
N GLU A 171 0.01 3.18 6.54
CA GLU A 171 -0.25 2.72 5.17
C GLU A 171 -1.30 3.59 4.48
N LYS A 172 -2.38 3.98 5.17
CA LYS A 172 -3.42 4.86 4.67
C LYS A 172 -2.85 6.20 4.24
N ALA A 173 -2.02 6.82 5.08
CA ALA A 173 -1.35 8.08 4.76
C ALA A 173 -0.38 7.94 3.59
N LEU A 174 0.43 6.88 3.59
CA LEU A 174 1.40 6.60 2.53
C LEU A 174 0.71 6.35 1.18
N LYS A 175 -0.38 5.58 1.16
CA LYS A 175 -1.17 5.28 -0.04
C LYS A 175 -1.83 6.55 -0.60
N LYS A 176 -2.40 7.40 0.27
CA LYS A 176 -2.93 8.72 -0.15
C LYS A 176 -1.85 9.57 -0.81
N ALA A 177 -0.65 9.62 -0.22
CA ALA A 177 0.48 10.35 -0.81
C ALA A 177 0.95 9.74 -2.15
N GLY A 178 1.06 8.41 -2.22
CA GLY A 178 1.49 7.69 -3.41
C GLY A 178 0.54 7.85 -4.59
N PHE A 179 -0.78 7.71 -4.35
CA PHE A 179 -1.81 7.92 -5.38
C PHE A 179 -1.80 9.36 -5.87
N LYS A 180 -1.79 10.33 -4.96
CA LYS A 180 -1.72 11.76 -5.30
C LYS A 180 -0.47 12.07 -6.13
N ALA A 181 0.68 11.50 -5.77
CA ALA A 181 1.93 11.64 -6.51
C ALA A 181 1.82 11.01 -7.91
N MET A 182 1.08 9.91 -8.10
CA MET A 182 0.77 9.37 -9.43
C MET A 182 -0.23 10.22 -10.23
N GLY A 183 -0.77 11.31 -9.66
CA GLY A 183 -1.78 12.15 -10.29
C GLY A 183 -3.18 11.51 -10.31
N ILE A 184 -3.44 10.55 -9.41
CA ILE A 184 -4.74 9.91 -9.25
C ILE A 184 -5.23 10.04 -7.81
N ASP A 185 -6.54 10.09 -7.61
CA ASP A 185 -7.11 10.09 -6.26
C ASP A 185 -7.31 8.66 -5.76
N LEU A 186 -6.95 8.41 -4.49
CA LEU A 186 -7.30 7.17 -3.83
C LEU A 186 -8.81 7.17 -3.58
N MET A 187 -9.54 6.23 -4.19
CA MET A 187 -11.01 6.18 -4.07
C MET A 187 -11.42 5.99 -2.60
N ASP A 188 -12.37 6.79 -2.13
CA ASP A 188 -12.88 6.71 -0.77
C ASP A 188 -13.44 5.32 -0.43
N SER A 189 -14.07 4.65 -1.39
CA SER A 189 -14.59 3.29 -1.21
C SER A 189 -13.50 2.29 -0.81
N ILE A 190 -12.28 2.43 -1.35
CA ILE A 190 -11.14 1.55 -1.01
C ILE A 190 -10.72 1.77 0.45
N VAL A 191 -10.74 3.02 0.91
CA VAL A 191 -10.41 3.38 2.29
C VAL A 191 -11.49 2.86 3.23
N SER A 192 -12.76 3.07 2.91
CA SER A 192 -13.89 2.60 3.73
C SER A 192 -13.94 1.07 3.85
N ASP A 193 -13.72 0.33 2.75
CA ASP A 193 -13.67 -1.13 2.78
C ASP A 193 -12.53 -1.65 3.69
N ALA A 194 -11.39 -0.95 3.66
CA ALA A 194 -10.25 -1.29 4.49
C ALA A 194 -10.47 -0.94 5.97
N GLU A 195 -11.09 0.21 6.27
CA GLU A 195 -11.48 0.61 7.63
C GLU A 195 -12.50 -0.36 8.23
N LEU A 196 -13.48 -0.82 7.44
CA LEU A 196 -14.42 -1.87 7.85
C LEU A 196 -13.68 -3.18 8.16
N SER A 197 -12.72 -3.57 7.32
CA SER A 197 -11.91 -4.78 7.54
C SER A 197 -11.08 -4.70 8.84
N VAL A 198 -10.51 -3.54 9.15
CA VAL A 198 -9.81 -3.29 10.43
C VAL A 198 -10.76 -3.42 11.62
N PHE A 199 -11.97 -2.87 11.50
CA PHE A 199 -13.01 -2.99 12.52
C PHE A 199 -13.42 -4.44 12.76
N GLU A 200 -13.72 -5.19 11.71
CA GLU A 200 -14.08 -6.62 11.81
C GLU A 200 -12.94 -7.46 12.41
N LEU A 201 -11.69 -7.15 12.08
CA LEU A 201 -10.51 -7.79 12.68
C LEU A 201 -10.43 -7.51 14.18
N LYS A 202 -10.70 -6.27 14.60
CA LYS A 202 -10.75 -5.90 16.03
C LYS A 202 -11.81 -6.69 16.78
N GLU A 203 -13.03 -6.77 16.24
CA GLU A 203 -14.12 -7.53 16.87
C GLU A 203 -13.76 -9.02 16.99
N LYS A 204 -13.18 -9.61 15.94
CA LYS A 204 -12.70 -11.00 15.98
C LYS A 204 -11.67 -11.21 17.09
N MET A 205 -10.72 -10.28 17.24
CA MET A 205 -9.69 -10.34 18.29
C MET A 205 -10.29 -10.23 19.70
N ASP A 206 -11.23 -9.32 19.90
CA ASP A 206 -11.91 -9.13 21.19
C ASP A 206 -12.72 -10.40 21.57
N HIS A 207 -13.38 -11.03 20.59
CA HIS A 207 -14.13 -12.28 20.82
C HIS A 207 -13.26 -13.50 21.14
N GLN A 208 -12.07 -13.62 20.53
CA GLN A 208 -11.12 -14.70 20.86
C GLN A 208 -10.62 -14.55 22.31
N THR A 209 -10.36 -13.32 22.76
CA THR A 209 -9.96 -13.04 24.14
C THR A 209 -11.05 -13.44 25.15
N ALA A 210 -12.31 -13.18 24.82
CA ALA A 210 -13.45 -13.46 25.70
C ALA A 210 -13.75 -14.97 25.87
N LYS A 211 -13.38 -15.81 24.89
CA LYS A 211 -13.67 -17.26 24.91
C LYS A 211 -12.62 -18.11 25.64
N GLY A 212 -11.50 -17.52 26.07
CA GLY A 212 -10.43 -18.25 26.75
C GLY A 212 -9.78 -19.34 25.89
N GLU A 213 -9.94 -19.25 24.56
CA GLU A 213 -9.22 -20.12 23.63
C GLU A 213 -7.71 -19.78 23.71
N PRO A 214 -6.83 -20.75 23.99
CA PRO A 214 -5.40 -20.49 24.04
C PRO A 214 -4.88 -20.13 22.64
N VAL A 215 -4.03 -19.11 22.62
CA VAL A 215 -3.28 -18.56 21.47
C VAL A 215 -2.39 -19.61 20.82
#